data_AF-A0A0C2Z0C4-F1
#
_entry.id   AF-A0A0C2Z0C4-F1
#
_cell.length_a   1.000
_cell.length_b   1.000
_cell.length_c   1.000
_cell.angle_alpha   90.00
_cell.angle_beta   90.00
_cell.angle_gamma   90.00
#
_symmetry.space_group_name_H-M   'P 1'
#
loop_
_entity.id
_entity.type
_entity.pdbx_description
1 polymer ?
#
loop_
_entity_poly.entity_id
_entity_poly.type
_entity_poly.pdbx_seq_one_letter_code
_entity_poly.pdbx_strand_id
1 'polypeptide(L)'
;KCYKLFKKDYPDTWQKILIKFEESTQYTEIGKTLGQWQQLFNKSAKCFTQSFASLSKAHGIEAAFIMAGSIVNQDGSLGYAYTTPRAEDFFMDCYRCNHDTLIGHFKTHIYHKSSLACLAEAFDTEKSDDKGKAKERDDIGCNSWASGKLFPWKQLPQKLGQNSLVCVNWPDGVLFPSQEQRSKPKGVSDLSILKCTQVIATIRDHRPHKLHFTLHPTKSDLVDSRKPVIIGAPPAHDSKLTKARRLFYNGKSDYKG
;
A
#
# COMPACT_ATOMS: atom_id res chain seq x y z
N LYS A 1 -16.59 24.92 -8.42
CA LYS A 1 -17.66 24.95 -7.40
C LYS A 1 -17.33 24.02 -6.22
N CYS A 2 -16.97 22.76 -6.46
CA CYS A 2 -16.61 21.78 -5.42
C CYS A 2 -15.41 22.17 -4.54
N TYR A 3 -14.35 22.75 -5.12
CA TYR A 3 -13.17 23.18 -4.34
C TYR A 3 -13.46 24.31 -3.34
N LYS A 4 -14.39 25.22 -3.67
CA LYS A 4 -14.82 26.29 -2.76
C LYS A 4 -15.68 25.75 -1.61
N LEU A 5 -16.49 24.73 -1.88
CA LEU A 5 -17.28 24.03 -0.85
C LEU A 5 -16.37 23.21 0.07
N PHE A 6 -15.40 22.48 -0.48
CA PHE A 6 -14.39 21.75 0.29
C PHE A 6 -13.60 22.65 1.25
N LYS A 7 -13.19 23.86 0.82
CA LYS A 7 -12.56 24.84 1.72
C LYS A 7 -13.48 25.35 2.81
N LYS A 8 -14.79 25.44 2.52
CA LYS A 8 -15.79 25.89 3.48
C LYS A 8 -16.08 24.82 4.53
N ASP A 9 -16.05 23.55 4.13
CA ASP A 9 -16.32 22.40 5.00
C ASP A 9 -15.09 22.01 5.85
N TYR A 10 -13.87 22.36 5.40
CA TYR A 10 -12.60 22.07 6.10
C TYR A 10 -11.69 23.30 6.21
N PRO A 11 -12.12 24.41 6.83
CA PRO A 11 -11.42 25.70 6.79
C PRO A 11 -9.98 25.65 7.33
N ASP A 12 -9.72 24.86 8.37
CA ASP A 12 -8.41 24.80 9.04
C ASP A 12 -7.54 23.59 8.62
N THR A 13 -8.11 22.66 7.86
CA THR A 13 -7.48 21.36 7.55
C THR A 13 -7.42 21.03 6.06
N TRP A 14 -8.08 21.78 5.17
CA TRP A 14 -8.12 21.50 3.73
C TRP A 14 -6.71 21.41 3.11
N GLN A 15 -5.75 22.22 3.55
CA GLN A 15 -4.37 22.18 3.07
C GLN A 15 -3.67 20.88 3.50
N LYS A 16 -3.82 20.48 4.77
CA LYS A 16 -3.27 19.22 5.28
C LYS A 16 -3.90 18.01 4.58
N ILE A 17 -5.19 18.07 4.28
CA ILE A 17 -5.90 17.02 3.53
C ILE A 17 -5.35 16.92 2.10
N LEU A 18 -5.10 18.05 1.43
CA LEU A 18 -4.52 18.04 0.08
C LEU A 18 -3.07 17.56 0.07
N ILE A 19 -2.26 17.97 1.04
CA ILE A 19 -0.87 17.50 1.19
C ILE A 19 -0.86 15.99 1.46
N LYS A 20 -1.66 15.49 2.42
CA LYS A 20 -1.79 14.06 2.67
C LYS A 20 -2.34 13.29 1.47
N PHE A 21 -3.24 13.89 0.70
CA PHE A 21 -3.74 13.31 -0.54
C PHE A 21 -2.64 13.24 -1.60
N GLU A 22 -1.85 14.30 -1.77
CA GLU A 22 -0.73 14.35 -2.71
C GLU A 22 0.37 13.33 -2.34
N GLU A 23 0.74 13.26 -1.06
CA GLU A 23 1.61 12.22 -0.50
C GLU A 23 1.03 10.82 -0.78
N SER A 24 -0.27 10.61 -0.53
CA SER A 24 -0.96 9.36 -0.87
C SER A 24 -0.96 9.03 -2.37
N THR A 25 -1.00 10.05 -3.24
CA THR A 25 -0.91 9.88 -4.69
C THR A 25 0.50 9.55 -5.17
N GLN A 26 1.55 9.99 -4.47
CA GLN A 26 2.92 9.51 -4.70
C GLN A 26 3.03 8.00 -4.35
N TYR A 27 2.33 7.55 -3.30
CA TYR A 27 2.11 6.11 -3.06
C TYR A 27 1.11 5.46 -4.05
N THR A 28 0.52 6.20 -4.99
CA THR A 28 -0.40 5.64 -6.00
C THR A 28 0.31 5.35 -7.33
N GLU A 29 1.58 5.73 -7.48
CA GLU A 29 2.44 5.23 -8.55
C GLU A 29 2.79 3.73 -8.41
N ILE A 30 2.23 3.01 -7.42
CA ILE A 30 2.36 1.56 -7.14
C ILE A 30 1.74 0.68 -8.27
N GLY A 31 1.67 1.25 -9.48
CA GLY A 31 1.19 0.69 -10.73
C GLY A 31 2.21 -0.13 -11.51
N LYS A 32 3.48 0.08 -11.20
CA LYS A 32 4.59 -0.47 -11.97
C LYS A 32 5.00 -1.79 -11.34
N THR A 33 5.17 -2.84 -12.15
CA THR A 33 5.85 -4.06 -11.69
C THR A 33 7.25 -3.69 -11.17
N LEU A 34 7.86 -4.51 -10.30
CA LEU A 34 9.27 -4.36 -9.90
C LEU A 34 10.18 -4.04 -11.11
N GLY A 35 9.95 -4.72 -12.24
CA GLY A 35 10.67 -4.46 -13.49
C GLY A 35 10.38 -3.10 -14.12
N GLN A 36 9.14 -2.63 -14.10
CA GLN A 36 8.78 -1.30 -14.62
C GLN A 36 9.33 -0.17 -13.73
N TRP A 37 9.36 -0.37 -12.42
CA TRP A 37 9.99 0.57 -11.48
C TRP A 37 11.49 0.64 -11.69
N GLN A 38 12.16 -0.50 -11.80
CA GLN A 38 13.57 -0.59 -12.15
C GLN A 38 13.86 0.14 -13.48
N GLN A 39 13.01 -0.05 -14.49
CA GLN A 39 13.14 0.63 -15.78
C GLN A 39 12.97 2.14 -15.66
N LEU A 40 11.98 2.61 -14.89
CA LEU A 40 11.75 4.03 -14.65
C LEU A 40 12.95 4.66 -13.94
N PHE A 41 13.45 4.00 -12.89
CA PHE A 41 14.62 4.45 -12.14
C PHE A 41 15.84 4.58 -13.06
N ASN A 42 16.14 3.52 -13.82
CA ASN A 42 17.28 3.52 -14.75
C ASN A 42 17.13 4.57 -15.85
N LYS A 43 15.91 4.78 -16.37
CA LYS A 43 15.62 5.82 -17.36
C LYS A 43 15.85 7.22 -16.78
N SER A 44 15.45 7.43 -15.53
CA SER A 44 15.62 8.70 -14.82
C SER A 44 17.09 8.98 -14.55
N ALA A 45 17.82 7.99 -14.03
CA ALA A 45 19.27 8.07 -13.81
C ALA A 45 20.00 8.46 -15.09
N LYS A 46 19.69 7.76 -16.18
CA LYS A 46 20.26 8.03 -17.50
C LYS A 46 19.94 9.45 -17.97
N CYS A 47 18.71 9.92 -17.78
CA CYS A 47 18.30 11.26 -18.18
C CYS A 47 19.12 12.33 -17.43
N PHE A 48 19.22 12.24 -16.11
CA PHE A 48 20.02 13.18 -15.31
C PHE A 48 21.50 13.14 -15.69
N THR A 49 22.08 11.95 -15.82
CA THR A 49 23.48 11.78 -16.25
C THR A 49 23.73 12.46 -17.60
N GLN A 50 22.83 12.28 -18.58
CA GLN A 50 22.95 12.92 -19.89
C GLN A 50 22.83 14.45 -19.81
N SER A 51 21.92 14.96 -18.97
CA SER A 51 21.76 16.40 -18.76
C SER A 51 23.01 17.00 -18.12
N PHE A 52 23.54 16.41 -17.04
CA PHE A 52 24.74 16.91 -16.38
C PHE A 52 26.00 16.77 -17.25
N ALA A 53 26.14 15.68 -18.01
CA ALA A 53 27.23 15.55 -18.97
C ALA A 53 27.18 16.65 -20.05
N SER A 54 25.98 17.00 -20.52
CA SER A 54 25.79 18.09 -21.50
C SER A 54 26.13 19.45 -20.90
N LEU A 55 25.72 19.70 -19.66
CA LEU A 55 26.01 20.94 -18.94
C LEU A 55 27.51 21.10 -18.62
N SER A 56 28.19 20.02 -18.21
CA SER A 56 29.65 20.03 -18.02
C SER A 56 30.37 20.36 -19.32
N LYS A 57 29.98 19.72 -20.43
CA LYS A 57 30.62 19.98 -21.74
C LYS A 57 30.33 21.38 -22.30
N ALA A 58 29.09 21.85 -22.21
CA ALA A 58 28.66 23.10 -22.84
C ALA A 58 28.98 24.34 -22.00
N HIS A 59 28.93 24.21 -20.67
CA HIS A 59 28.97 25.34 -19.75
C HIS A 59 29.98 25.15 -18.61
N GLY A 60 30.72 24.05 -18.56
CA GLY A 60 31.67 23.76 -17.47
C GLY A 60 30.99 23.53 -16.12
N ILE A 61 29.69 23.22 -16.11
CA ILE A 61 28.91 22.98 -14.89
C ILE A 61 29.14 21.54 -14.45
N GLU A 62 29.73 21.39 -13.28
CA GLU A 62 30.06 20.10 -12.69
C GLU A 62 29.00 19.70 -11.66
N ALA A 63 28.72 18.40 -11.56
CA ALA A 63 27.72 17.85 -10.68
C ALA A 63 28.15 16.51 -10.09
N ALA A 64 27.74 16.28 -8.84
CA ALA A 64 27.80 15.01 -8.16
C ALA A 64 26.43 14.74 -7.58
N PHE A 65 25.81 13.59 -7.87
CA PHE A 65 24.50 13.25 -7.33
C PHE A 65 24.36 11.77 -7.01
N ILE A 66 23.43 11.49 -6.09
CA ILE A 66 23.04 10.16 -5.67
C ILE A 66 21.53 10.01 -5.74
N MET A 67 21.07 8.83 -6.14
CA MET A 67 19.67 8.43 -6.13
C MET A 67 19.53 7.05 -5.51
N ALA A 68 18.45 6.83 -4.76
CA ALA A 68 18.10 5.53 -4.23
C ALA A 68 16.57 5.40 -4.17
N GLY A 69 16.09 4.16 -4.29
CA GLY A 69 14.68 3.83 -4.10
C GLY A 69 14.25 4.00 -2.64
N SER A 70 12.99 4.37 -2.41
CA SER A 70 12.41 4.61 -1.09
C SER A 70 11.65 3.41 -0.49
N ILE A 71 11.44 2.34 -1.27
CA ILE A 71 10.59 1.20 -0.92
C ILE A 71 11.44 -0.08 -0.79
N VAL A 72 11.78 -0.44 0.45
CA VAL A 72 12.64 -1.59 0.81
C VAL A 72 12.21 -2.90 0.10
N ASN A 73 10.91 -3.18 0.07
CA ASN A 73 10.37 -4.46 -0.40
C ASN A 73 10.11 -4.50 -1.93
N GLN A 74 10.13 -3.36 -2.61
CA GLN A 74 9.81 -3.25 -4.04
C GLN A 74 10.97 -2.76 -4.89
N ASP A 75 12.07 -2.28 -4.30
CA ASP A 75 13.13 -1.64 -5.07
C ASP A 75 14.30 -2.55 -5.38
N GLY A 76 14.30 -3.83 -4.99
CA GLY A 76 15.36 -4.78 -5.37
C GLY A 76 16.79 -4.25 -5.17
N SER A 77 17.00 -3.37 -4.19
CA SER A 77 18.25 -2.60 -3.93
C SER A 77 18.65 -1.53 -4.97
N LEU A 78 17.70 -0.79 -5.54
CA LEU A 78 17.97 0.35 -6.43
C LEU A 78 18.83 1.46 -5.80
N GLY A 79 19.98 1.74 -6.42
CA GLY A 79 20.84 2.86 -6.08
C GLY A 79 21.70 3.26 -7.27
N TYR A 80 22.01 4.54 -7.37
CA TYR A 80 22.83 5.11 -8.43
C TYR A 80 23.61 6.31 -7.90
N ALA A 81 24.89 6.40 -8.23
CA ALA A 81 25.72 7.54 -7.92
C ALA A 81 26.49 7.93 -9.18
N TYR A 82 26.66 9.24 -9.38
CA TYR A 82 27.27 9.80 -10.58
C TYR A 82 28.02 11.07 -10.26
N THR A 83 29.14 11.27 -10.95
CA THR A 83 29.95 12.48 -10.95
C THR A 83 30.31 12.87 -12.39
N THR A 84 30.40 14.17 -12.65
CA THR A 84 30.97 14.71 -13.89
C THR A 84 32.50 14.69 -13.84
N PRO A 85 33.22 14.82 -14.97
CA PRO A 85 34.67 14.57 -15.03
C PRO A 85 35.53 15.39 -14.06
N ARG A 86 35.19 16.65 -13.76
CA ARG A 86 35.97 17.44 -12.80
C ARG A 86 35.51 17.26 -11.34
N ALA A 87 34.41 16.54 -11.14
CA ALA A 87 33.94 16.07 -9.84
C ALA A 87 34.24 14.58 -9.65
N GLU A 88 35.10 13.99 -10.48
CA GLU A 88 35.60 12.63 -10.27
C GLU A 88 36.21 12.52 -8.87
N ASP A 89 36.00 11.36 -8.23
CA ASP A 89 36.41 11.09 -6.85
C ASP A 89 35.89 12.03 -5.77
N PHE A 90 34.99 12.98 -6.06
CA PHE A 90 34.43 13.92 -5.08
C PHE A 90 33.95 13.23 -3.79
N PHE A 91 33.25 12.09 -3.91
CA PHE A 91 32.78 11.34 -2.75
C PHE A 91 33.89 10.64 -1.98
N MET A 92 34.93 10.17 -2.66
CA MET A 92 36.11 9.61 -2.03
C MET A 92 36.92 10.70 -1.31
N ASP A 93 37.12 11.85 -1.93
CA ASP A 93 37.94 12.92 -1.38
C ASP A 93 37.26 13.63 -0.22
N CYS A 94 35.97 13.95 -0.36
CA CYS A 94 35.23 14.70 0.66
C CYS A 94 34.69 13.80 1.79
N TYR A 95 34.26 12.59 1.47
CA TYR A 95 33.53 11.72 2.40
C TYR A 95 34.22 10.38 2.66
N ARG A 96 35.36 10.10 2.02
CA ARG A 96 36.13 8.84 2.17
C ARG A 96 35.30 7.59 1.93
N CYS A 97 34.29 7.70 1.09
CA CYS A 97 33.38 6.60 0.77
C CYS A 97 33.31 6.39 -0.74
N ASN A 98 33.44 5.13 -1.15
CA ASN A 98 33.22 4.75 -2.53
C ASN A 98 31.72 4.84 -2.86
N HIS A 99 31.40 4.76 -4.15
CA HIS A 99 30.03 4.88 -4.65
C HIS A 99 29.08 3.87 -3.99
N ASP A 100 29.50 2.61 -3.80
CA ASP A 100 28.66 1.57 -3.20
C ASP A 100 28.37 1.82 -1.72
N THR A 101 29.38 2.22 -0.95
CA THR A 101 29.25 2.57 0.47
C THR A 101 28.38 3.79 0.65
N LEU A 102 28.55 4.82 -0.19
CA LEU A 102 27.70 6.01 -0.19
C LEU A 102 26.24 5.66 -0.47
N ILE A 103 26.00 4.83 -1.49
CA ILE A 103 24.66 4.30 -1.82
C ILE A 103 24.08 3.53 -0.63
N GLY A 104 24.87 2.69 0.03
CA GLY A 104 24.45 1.94 1.21
C GLY A 104 24.04 2.84 2.37
N HIS A 105 24.83 3.86 2.68
CA HIS A 105 24.52 4.83 3.72
C HIS A 105 23.26 5.64 3.40
N PHE A 106 23.14 6.13 2.16
CA PHE A 106 21.99 6.89 1.73
C PHE A 106 20.69 6.08 1.79
N LYS A 107 20.74 4.82 1.34
CA LYS A 107 19.62 3.87 1.49
C LYS A 107 19.24 3.65 2.95
N THR A 108 20.23 3.40 3.80
CA THR A 108 20.00 3.20 5.25
C THR A 108 19.30 4.42 5.85
N HIS A 109 19.73 5.62 5.49
CA HIS A 109 19.11 6.85 5.94
C HIS A 109 17.66 6.97 5.48
N ILE A 110 17.39 6.72 4.19
CA ILE A 110 16.03 6.74 3.63
C ILE A 110 15.14 5.75 4.36
N TYR A 111 15.60 4.50 4.54
CA TYR A 111 14.81 3.45 5.19
C TYR A 111 14.56 3.73 6.66
N HIS A 112 15.55 4.28 7.37
CA HIS A 112 15.38 4.72 8.74
C HIS A 112 14.31 5.81 8.83
N LYS A 113 14.33 6.81 7.95
CA LYS A 113 13.32 7.88 7.90
C LYS A 113 11.94 7.35 7.53
N SER A 114 11.84 6.48 6.53
CA SER A 114 10.58 5.82 6.15
C SER A 114 10.02 5.00 7.31
N SER A 115 10.86 4.28 8.06
CA SER A 115 10.46 3.51 9.25
C SER A 115 9.93 4.42 10.37
N LEU A 116 10.63 5.53 10.66
CA LEU A 116 10.18 6.51 11.65
C LEU A 116 8.84 7.14 11.28
N ALA A 117 8.60 7.42 10.00
CA ALA A 117 7.32 7.93 9.53
C ALA A 117 6.19 6.90 9.75
N CYS A 118 6.43 5.63 9.41
CA CYS A 118 5.47 4.55 9.69
C CYS A 118 5.14 4.41 11.19
N LEU A 119 6.14 4.57 12.06
CA LEU A 119 5.93 4.52 13.52
C LEU A 119 5.14 5.73 14.03
N ALA A 120 5.45 6.94 13.57
CA ALA A 120 4.71 8.13 13.94
C ALA A 120 3.23 8.02 13.54
N GLU A 121 2.96 7.52 12.33
CA GLU A 121 1.59 7.25 11.88
C GLU A 121 0.86 6.23 12.77
N ALA A 122 1.56 5.22 13.29
CA ALA A 122 0.96 4.23 14.17
C ALA A 122 0.58 4.80 15.55
N PHE A 123 1.46 5.61 16.15
CA PHE A 123 1.27 6.13 17.51
C PHE A 123 0.37 7.38 17.60
N ASP A 124 0.26 8.17 16.54
CA ASP A 124 -0.68 9.31 16.51
C ASP A 124 -2.15 8.86 16.50
N THR A 125 -2.42 7.59 16.18
CA THR A 125 -3.75 6.97 16.25
C THR A 125 -4.20 6.63 17.68
N GLU A 126 -3.29 6.57 18.66
CA GLU A 126 -3.60 6.11 20.03
C GLU A 126 -3.94 7.23 21.03
N LYS A 127 -3.81 8.51 20.64
CA LYS A 127 -3.96 9.64 21.58
C LYS A 127 -5.34 10.32 21.61
N SER A 128 -6.34 9.80 20.91
CA SER A 128 -7.72 10.27 21.03
C SER A 128 -8.65 9.10 21.35
N ASP A 129 -8.73 8.74 22.64
CA ASP A 129 -9.96 8.36 23.34
C ASP A 129 -9.59 7.73 24.69
N ASP A 130 -9.51 8.55 25.75
CA ASP A 130 -9.52 8.05 27.13
C ASP A 130 -10.85 8.39 27.79
N LYS A 131 -11.70 7.37 27.95
CA LYS A 131 -12.26 6.94 29.25
C LYS A 131 -13.28 5.82 29.05
N GLY A 132 -12.88 4.62 29.46
CA GLY A 132 -13.80 3.49 29.60
C GLY A 132 -13.09 2.25 30.10
N LYS A 133 -12.94 2.13 31.42
CA LYS A 133 -12.45 0.90 32.06
C LYS A 133 -13.30 -0.30 31.62
N ALA A 134 -12.70 -1.24 30.89
CA ALA A 134 -13.23 -2.59 30.72
C ALA A 134 -12.09 -3.60 30.84
N LYS A 135 -12.06 -4.20 32.03
CA LYS A 135 -11.53 -5.50 32.45
C LYS A 135 -10.90 -6.34 31.32
N GLU A 136 -9.58 -6.44 31.40
CA GLU A 136 -8.73 -7.43 30.75
C GLU A 136 -9.32 -8.83 30.89
N ARG A 137 -9.63 -9.45 29.75
CA ARG A 137 -9.72 -10.91 29.61
C ARG A 137 -8.66 -11.30 28.60
N ASP A 138 -7.54 -11.74 29.14
CA ASP A 138 -6.56 -12.51 28.39
C ASP A 138 -7.17 -13.84 27.91
N ASP A 139 -6.55 -14.33 26.84
CA ASP A 139 -6.66 -15.68 26.27
C ASP A 139 -7.90 -16.04 25.46
N ILE A 140 -7.87 -15.62 24.18
CA ILE A 140 -8.13 -16.54 23.07
C ILE A 140 -6.96 -16.41 22.09
N GLY A 141 -6.11 -17.44 22.05
CA GLY A 141 -4.91 -17.52 21.22
C GLY A 141 -5.14 -17.03 19.80
N CYS A 142 -4.59 -15.86 19.50
CA CYS A 142 -4.44 -15.35 18.14
C CYS A 142 -3.33 -16.15 17.45
N ASN A 143 -3.60 -17.41 17.13
CA ASN A 143 -2.72 -18.24 16.31
C ASN A 143 -2.85 -17.79 14.86
N SER A 144 -2.20 -16.67 14.54
CA SER A 144 -1.36 -16.52 13.36
C SER A 144 -1.97 -16.93 12.00
N TRP A 145 -3.28 -16.77 11.78
CA TRP A 145 -3.92 -17.21 10.53
C TRP A 145 -3.35 -16.49 9.28
N ALA A 146 -2.77 -15.30 9.49
CA ALA A 146 -2.08 -14.49 8.49
C ALA A 146 -0.53 -14.51 8.59
N SER A 147 0.08 -15.34 9.46
CA SER A 147 1.53 -15.30 9.75
C SER A 147 2.44 -15.95 8.70
N GLY A 148 1.90 -16.38 7.56
CA GLY A 148 2.71 -16.94 6.49
C GLY A 148 3.66 -15.89 5.90
N LYS A 149 4.75 -16.34 5.26
CA LYS A 149 5.67 -15.46 4.50
C LYS A 149 4.96 -14.62 3.42
N LEU A 150 3.77 -15.04 2.98
CA LEU A 150 2.93 -14.37 2.00
C LEU A 150 1.49 -14.27 2.50
N PHE A 151 0.85 -13.13 2.23
CA PHE A 151 -0.57 -12.93 2.54
C PHE A 151 -1.42 -14.00 1.82
N PRO A 152 -2.31 -14.73 2.52
CA PRO A 152 -2.96 -15.93 1.99
C PRO A 152 -4.13 -15.61 1.04
N TRP A 153 -3.94 -14.79 0.02
CA TRP A 153 -5.01 -14.27 -0.85
C TRP A 153 -5.93 -15.32 -1.47
N LYS A 154 -5.36 -16.38 -2.04
CA LYS A 154 -6.15 -17.47 -2.66
C LYS A 154 -6.88 -18.31 -1.63
N GLN A 155 -6.33 -18.41 -0.42
CA GLN A 155 -6.85 -19.23 0.66
C GLN A 155 -7.66 -18.40 1.67
N LEU A 156 -7.81 -17.10 1.44
CA LEU A 156 -8.40 -16.16 2.38
C LEU A 156 -9.86 -16.55 2.71
N PRO A 157 -10.72 -16.90 1.73
CA PRO A 157 -12.09 -17.34 2.03
C PRO A 157 -12.12 -18.58 2.93
N GLN A 158 -11.22 -19.53 2.67
CA GLN A 158 -11.11 -20.78 3.43
C GLN A 158 -10.60 -20.52 4.85
N LYS A 159 -9.58 -19.67 5.00
CA LYS A 159 -9.06 -19.28 6.32
C LYS A 159 -10.09 -18.52 7.14
N LEU A 160 -10.87 -17.64 6.52
CA LEU A 160 -11.96 -16.93 7.20
C LEU A 160 -13.01 -17.92 7.72
N GLY A 161 -13.52 -18.82 6.87
CA GLY A 161 -14.50 -19.81 7.30
C GLY A 161 -13.97 -20.79 8.35
N GLN A 162 -12.71 -21.23 8.24
CA GLN A 162 -12.07 -22.11 9.24
C GLN A 162 -11.93 -21.47 10.61
N ASN A 163 -11.82 -20.15 10.69
CA ASN A 163 -11.69 -19.38 11.93
C ASN A 163 -13.00 -18.71 12.36
N SER A 164 -14.14 -19.07 11.76
CA SER A 164 -15.45 -18.48 12.04
C SER A 164 -15.50 -16.96 11.81
N LEU A 165 -14.70 -16.43 10.90
CA LEU A 165 -14.62 -15.00 10.60
C LEU A 165 -15.41 -14.65 9.33
N VAL A 166 -16.05 -13.50 9.36
CA VAL A 166 -16.70 -12.87 8.21
C VAL A 166 -16.08 -11.51 7.99
N CYS A 167 -15.59 -11.27 6.78
CA CYS A 167 -15.12 -9.96 6.34
C CYS A 167 -16.31 -9.16 5.82
N VAL A 168 -16.56 -7.98 6.38
CA VAL A 168 -17.69 -7.12 6.05
C VAL A 168 -17.19 -5.85 5.38
N ASN A 169 -17.98 -5.35 4.43
CA ASN A 169 -17.71 -4.12 3.70
C ASN A 169 -16.47 -4.18 2.80
N TRP A 170 -16.36 -5.27 2.03
CA TRP A 170 -15.33 -5.39 1.01
C TRP A 170 -15.57 -4.42 -0.16
N PRO A 171 -14.58 -3.66 -0.64
CA PRO A 171 -14.80 -2.58 -1.59
C PRO A 171 -15.48 -3.03 -2.89
N ASP A 172 -16.46 -2.24 -3.34
CA ASP A 172 -17.16 -2.48 -4.61
C ASP A 172 -16.20 -2.30 -5.81
N GLY A 173 -16.41 -3.08 -6.88
CA GLY A 173 -15.54 -3.10 -8.06
C GLY A 173 -14.19 -3.81 -7.89
N VAL A 174 -13.79 -4.17 -6.67
CA VAL A 174 -12.59 -4.95 -6.37
C VAL A 174 -12.89 -6.45 -6.50
N LEU A 175 -11.98 -7.22 -7.10
CA LEU A 175 -12.14 -8.68 -7.15
C LEU A 175 -12.06 -9.24 -5.73
N PHE A 176 -12.88 -10.24 -5.44
CA PHE A 176 -12.74 -10.93 -4.19
C PHE A 176 -11.43 -11.73 -4.13
N PRO A 177 -10.91 -11.99 -2.93
CA PRO A 177 -9.88 -12.99 -2.72
C PRO A 177 -10.29 -14.33 -3.34
N SER A 178 -9.33 -15.03 -3.94
CA SER A 178 -9.55 -16.25 -4.74
C SER A 178 -10.28 -16.09 -6.08
N GLN A 179 -10.72 -14.90 -6.49
CA GLN A 179 -11.30 -14.69 -7.83
C GLN A 179 -10.25 -14.31 -8.86
N GLU A 180 -10.36 -14.91 -10.04
CA GLU A 180 -9.37 -14.83 -11.10
C GLU A 180 -9.97 -14.16 -12.35
N GLN A 181 -9.24 -13.23 -12.96
CA GLN A 181 -9.66 -12.51 -14.16
C GLN A 181 -9.04 -13.08 -15.46
N ARG A 182 -8.04 -13.96 -15.36
CA ARG A 182 -7.26 -14.49 -16.48
C ARG A 182 -7.08 -16.00 -16.35
N SER A 183 -6.89 -16.68 -17.49
CA SER A 183 -6.69 -18.13 -17.59
C SER A 183 -5.38 -18.67 -16.99
N LYS A 184 -4.47 -17.80 -16.52
CA LYS A 184 -3.23 -18.16 -15.81
C LYS A 184 -3.10 -17.30 -14.54
N PRO A 185 -3.34 -17.85 -13.34
CA PRO A 185 -3.50 -17.04 -12.13
C PRO A 185 -2.19 -16.69 -11.43
N LYS A 186 -2.04 -15.42 -11.02
CA LYS A 186 -0.91 -14.89 -10.25
C LYS A 186 -1.30 -14.36 -8.85
N GLY A 187 -2.49 -14.66 -8.33
CA GLY A 187 -2.85 -14.38 -6.93
C GLY A 187 -3.22 -12.91 -6.71
N VAL A 188 -2.73 -12.26 -5.64
CA VAL A 188 -2.95 -10.80 -5.40
C VAL A 188 -2.55 -9.98 -6.63
N SER A 189 -1.53 -10.45 -7.36
CA SER A 189 -1.01 -9.84 -8.59
C SER A 189 -2.02 -9.78 -9.75
N ASP A 190 -3.17 -10.45 -9.65
CA ASP A 190 -4.26 -10.38 -10.63
C ASP A 190 -5.20 -9.17 -10.39
N LEU A 191 -5.10 -8.52 -9.24
CA LEU A 191 -5.76 -7.23 -9.02
C LEU A 191 -5.05 -6.13 -9.82
N SER A 192 -5.83 -5.31 -10.53
CA SER A 192 -5.29 -4.05 -11.02
C SER A 192 -4.91 -3.15 -9.85
N ILE A 193 -3.95 -2.27 -10.07
CA ILE A 193 -3.38 -1.43 -9.02
C ILE A 193 -4.44 -0.52 -8.39
N LEU A 194 -5.36 0.00 -9.20
CA LEU A 194 -6.54 0.73 -8.73
C LEU A 194 -7.32 -0.08 -7.68
N LYS A 195 -7.49 -1.39 -7.91
CA LYS A 195 -8.19 -2.28 -6.99
C LYS A 195 -7.36 -2.60 -5.73
N CYS A 196 -6.04 -2.72 -5.84
CA CYS A 196 -5.15 -2.85 -4.68
C CYS A 196 -5.19 -1.58 -3.80
N THR A 197 -5.11 -0.40 -4.40
CA THR A 197 -5.22 0.89 -3.70
C THR A 197 -6.58 1.02 -3.02
N GLN A 198 -7.67 0.60 -3.67
CA GLN A 198 -8.99 0.55 -3.04
C GLN A 198 -9.01 -0.39 -1.82
N VAL A 199 -8.41 -1.58 -1.91
CA VAL A 199 -8.30 -2.50 -0.75
C VAL A 199 -7.52 -1.85 0.39
N ILE A 200 -6.36 -1.25 0.11
CA ILE A 200 -5.52 -0.59 1.13
C ILE A 200 -6.27 0.59 1.74
N ALA A 201 -6.91 1.43 0.93
CA ALA A 201 -7.71 2.56 1.41
C ALA A 201 -8.86 2.08 2.30
N THR A 202 -9.52 0.97 1.95
CA THR A 202 -10.61 0.41 2.76
C THR A 202 -10.10 -0.20 4.08
N ILE A 203 -8.91 -0.80 4.08
CA ILE A 203 -8.26 -1.32 5.30
C ILE A 203 -7.82 -0.18 6.22
N ARG A 204 -7.33 0.93 5.65
CA ARG A 204 -6.90 2.12 6.37
C ARG A 204 -8.05 3.09 6.71
N ASP A 205 -9.28 2.77 6.31
CA ASP A 205 -10.43 3.60 6.64
C ASP A 205 -10.81 3.39 8.11
N HIS A 206 -10.93 4.49 8.85
CA HIS A 206 -11.35 4.49 10.25
C HIS A 206 -12.80 4.95 10.43
N ARG A 207 -13.52 5.22 9.33
CA ARG A 207 -14.93 5.64 9.37
C ARG A 207 -15.85 4.49 9.82
N PRO A 208 -17.10 4.79 10.21
CA PRO A 208 -18.05 3.79 10.73
C PRO A 208 -18.36 2.64 9.75
N HIS A 209 -18.23 2.88 8.45
CA HIS A 209 -18.46 1.90 7.39
C HIS A 209 -17.15 1.33 6.85
N LYS A 210 -16.15 1.10 7.71
CA LYS A 210 -14.87 0.51 7.31
C LYS A 210 -14.96 -0.99 7.08
N LEU A 211 -13.97 -1.53 6.36
CA LEU A 211 -13.76 -2.97 6.31
C LEU A 211 -13.41 -3.48 7.71
N HIS A 212 -14.13 -4.50 8.16
CA HIS A 212 -13.91 -5.10 9.47
C HIS A 212 -14.20 -6.60 9.44
N PHE A 213 -13.72 -7.30 10.47
CA PHE A 213 -13.93 -8.73 10.64
C PHE A 213 -14.85 -8.95 11.84
N THR A 214 -15.88 -9.76 11.65
CA THR A 214 -16.81 -10.16 12.71
C THR A 214 -16.77 -11.66 12.90
N LEU A 215 -16.86 -12.10 14.16
CA LEU A 215 -17.04 -13.52 14.47
C LEU A 215 -18.46 -13.96 14.12
N HIS A 216 -18.59 -15.06 13.38
CA HIS A 216 -19.86 -15.71 13.12
C HIS A 216 -20.09 -16.80 14.18
N PRO A 217 -21.30 -16.90 14.77
CA PRO A 217 -21.58 -17.85 15.84
C PRO A 217 -21.41 -19.32 15.41
N THR A 218 -21.67 -19.64 14.14
CA THR A 218 -21.74 -21.02 13.66
C THR A 218 -20.73 -21.29 12.56
N LYS A 219 -19.60 -21.92 12.90
CA LYS A 219 -18.54 -22.26 11.94
C LYS A 219 -19.03 -23.07 10.74
N SER A 220 -19.90 -24.06 10.98
CA SER A 220 -20.43 -24.93 9.94
C SER A 220 -21.24 -24.16 8.90
N ASP A 221 -21.94 -23.09 9.28
CA ASP A 221 -22.68 -22.26 8.33
C ASP A 221 -21.76 -21.59 7.30
N LEU A 222 -20.54 -21.24 7.70
CA LEU A 222 -19.53 -20.67 6.79
C LEU A 222 -18.85 -21.77 5.96
N VAL A 223 -18.39 -22.84 6.59
CA VAL A 223 -17.66 -23.94 5.91
C VAL A 223 -18.55 -24.66 4.90
N ASP A 224 -19.82 -24.91 5.25
CA ASP A 224 -20.81 -25.51 4.36
C ASP A 224 -21.32 -24.53 3.29
N SER A 225 -20.78 -23.30 3.25
CA SER A 225 -21.18 -22.24 2.31
C SER A 225 -22.66 -21.87 2.37
N ARG A 226 -23.32 -22.03 3.53
CA ARG A 226 -24.70 -21.57 3.80
C ARG A 226 -24.73 -20.06 4.04
N LYS A 227 -23.67 -19.52 4.63
CA LYS A 227 -23.45 -18.10 4.88
C LYS A 227 -22.15 -17.63 4.20
N PRO A 228 -22.08 -16.34 3.80
CA PRO A 228 -20.90 -15.80 3.14
C PRO A 228 -19.75 -15.58 4.14
N VAL A 229 -18.51 -15.71 3.65
CA VAL A 229 -17.28 -15.38 4.39
C VAL A 229 -16.78 -13.97 4.08
N ILE A 230 -17.20 -13.39 2.94
CA ILE A 230 -16.96 -11.98 2.61
C ILE A 230 -18.26 -11.35 2.12
N ILE A 231 -18.59 -10.18 2.66
CA ILE A 231 -19.72 -9.35 2.27
C ILE A 231 -19.17 -8.03 1.72
N GLY A 232 -19.57 -7.70 0.49
CA GLY A 232 -19.22 -6.46 -0.19
C GLY A 232 -19.84 -5.24 0.48
N ALA A 233 -19.25 -4.09 0.20
CA ALA A 233 -19.85 -2.80 0.48
C ALA A 233 -21.14 -2.65 -0.34
N PRO A 234 -22.10 -1.83 0.13
CA PRO A 234 -23.26 -1.48 -0.67
C PRO A 234 -22.84 -0.94 -2.04
N PRO A 235 -23.55 -1.30 -3.12
CA PRO A 235 -23.25 -0.81 -4.45
C PRO A 235 -23.44 0.72 -4.51
N ALA A 236 -22.71 1.37 -5.41
CA ALA A 236 -22.83 2.81 -5.63
C ALA A 236 -24.28 3.21 -6.01
N HIS A 237 -24.67 4.44 -5.67
CA HIS A 237 -26.03 4.96 -5.89
C HIS A 237 -26.48 4.98 -7.36
N ASP A 238 -25.52 4.98 -8.29
CA ASP A 238 -25.70 4.93 -9.75
C ASP A 238 -25.58 3.50 -10.33
N SER A 239 -25.37 2.50 -9.47
CA SER A 239 -25.26 1.10 -9.88
C SER A 239 -26.62 0.49 -10.20
N LYS A 240 -26.64 -0.37 -11.23
CA LYS A 240 -27.82 -1.20 -11.55
C LYS A 240 -28.05 -2.34 -10.56
N LEU A 241 -27.08 -2.60 -9.68
CA LEU A 241 -27.15 -3.65 -8.67
C LEU A 241 -27.82 -3.09 -7.41
N THR A 242 -28.84 -3.79 -6.92
CA THR A 242 -29.61 -3.37 -5.72
C THR A 242 -29.07 -3.95 -4.41
N LYS A 243 -28.07 -4.85 -4.48
CA LYS A 243 -27.59 -5.64 -3.35
C LYS A 243 -26.08 -5.81 -3.40
N ALA A 244 -25.46 -5.93 -2.23
CA ALA A 244 -24.03 -6.13 -2.13
C ALA A 244 -23.63 -7.50 -2.66
N ARG A 245 -22.40 -7.58 -3.16
CA ARG A 245 -21.82 -8.84 -3.61
C ARG A 245 -21.37 -9.67 -2.41
N ARG A 246 -21.48 -10.99 -2.47
CA ARG A 246 -21.03 -11.90 -1.40
C ARG A 246 -20.10 -12.96 -1.95
N LEU A 247 -19.15 -13.42 -1.13
CA LEU A 247 -18.29 -14.57 -1.40
C LEU A 247 -18.49 -15.66 -0.34
N PHE A 248 -18.57 -16.90 -0.78
CA PHE A 248 -18.71 -18.08 0.06
C PHE A 248 -17.40 -18.86 0.20
N TYR A 249 -17.33 -19.73 1.21
CA TYR A 249 -16.16 -20.57 1.49
C TYR A 249 -15.72 -21.42 0.29
N ASN A 250 -16.67 -21.90 -0.51
CA ASN A 250 -16.42 -22.64 -1.75
C ASN A 250 -15.94 -21.80 -2.95
N GLY A 251 -15.73 -20.50 -2.77
CA GLY A 251 -15.28 -19.57 -3.83
C GLY A 251 -16.37 -19.05 -4.76
N LYS A 252 -17.63 -19.50 -4.62
CA LYS A 252 -18.77 -18.95 -5.37
C LYS A 252 -19.13 -17.55 -4.87
N SER A 253 -19.70 -16.72 -5.75
CA SER A 253 -20.21 -15.39 -5.39
C SER A 253 -21.61 -15.13 -5.93
N ASP A 254 -22.41 -14.35 -5.20
CA ASP A 254 -23.72 -13.86 -5.63
C ASP A 254 -23.92 -12.37 -5.29
N TYR A 255 -25.05 -11.79 -5.70
CA TYR A 255 -25.45 -10.40 -5.39
C TYR A 255 -26.71 -10.38 -4.52
N LYS A 256 -26.61 -11.02 -3.34
CA LYS A 256 -27.72 -11.13 -2.37
C LYS A 256 -27.32 -10.64 -0.97
N GLY A 257 -26.26 -9.84 -0.88
CA GLY A 257 -25.77 -9.23 0.35
C GLY A 257 -26.46 -7.93 0.71
#